data_AF-A0A3D3PSE0-F1
#
_entry.id   AF-A0A3D3PSE0-F1
#
_cell.length_a   1.000
_cell.length_b   1.000
_cell.length_c   1.000
_cell.angle_alpha   90.00
_cell.angle_beta   90.00
_cell.angle_gamma   90.00
#
_symmetry.space_group_name_H-M   'P 1'
#
loop_
_entity.id
_entity.type
_entity.pdbx_description
1 polymer ?
#
loop_
_entity_poly.entity_id
_entity_poly.type
_entity_poly.pdbx_seq_one_letter_code
_entity_poly.pdbx_strand_id
1 'polypeptide(L)' 'MDSVDLQVLRTTLDWRQENHRVDLVTVIETWGSSPRPPGALLAIRNDGRIVGSVSGGCVEDDLIERVRNATL' A
#
# COMPACT_ATOMS: atom_id res chain seq x y z
N MET A 1 -12.36 0.50 17.18
CA MET A 1 -12.35 0.54 15.70
C MET A 1 -10.89 0.63 15.34
N ASP A 2 -10.30 -0.48 14.87
CA ASP A 2 -8.87 -0.48 14.53
C ASP A 2 -8.65 0.50 13.36
N SER A 3 -7.64 1.37 13.49
CA SER A 3 -7.28 2.30 12.41
C SER A 3 -6.89 1.52 11.17
N VAL A 4 -7.33 1.97 9.99
CA VAL A 4 -6.93 1.38 8.70
C VAL A 4 -5.40 1.27 8.60
N ASP A 5 -4.68 2.27 9.10
CA ASP A 5 -3.21 2.25 9.09
C ASP A 5 -2.64 1.12 9.96
N LEU A 6 -3.23 0.86 11.13
CA LEU A 6 -2.83 -0.26 11.97
C LEU A 6 -3.12 -1.60 11.29
N GLN A 7 -4.22 -1.70 10.55
CA GLN A 7 -4.51 -2.89 9.75
C GLN A 7 -3.45 -3.10 8.66
N VAL A 8 -3.08 -2.04 7.93
CA VAL A 8 -2.03 -2.11 6.89
C VAL A 8 -0.70 -2.57 7.49
N LEU A 9 -0.29 -1.99 8.61
CA LEU A 9 0.98 -2.34 9.27
C LEU A 9 0.97 -3.78 9.80
N ARG A 10 -0.13 -4.24 10.41
CA ARG A 10 -0.27 -5.63 10.88
C ARG A 10 -0.19 -6.61 9.72
N THR A 11 -0.97 -6.40 8.67
CA THR A 11 -0.96 -7.29 7.49
C THR A 11 0.39 -7.28 6.78
N THR A 12 1.10 -6.15 6.75
CA THR A 12 2.47 -6.07 6.23
C THR A 12 3.40 -6.99 7.01
N LEU A 13 3.33 -6.96 8.35
CA LEU A 13 4.13 -7.82 9.21
C LEU A 13 3.78 -9.30 9.00
N ASP A 14 2.49 -9.64 8.93
CA ASP A 14 2.01 -11.00 8.72
C ASP A 14 2.55 -11.57 7.40
N TRP A 15 2.42 -10.82 6.29
CA TRP A 15 2.95 -11.24 5.00
C TRP A 15 4.48 -11.39 5.00
N ARG A 16 5.19 -10.52 5.71
CA ARG A 16 6.66 -10.64 5.85
C ARG A 16 7.04 -11.89 6.65
N GLN A 17 6.29 -12.25 7.68
CA GLN A 17 6.49 -13.50 8.44
C GLN A 17 6.20 -14.74 7.59
N GLU A 18 5.28 -14.64 6.64
CA GLU A 18 4.98 -15.68 5.62
C GLU A 18 6.03 -15.72 4.48
N ASN A 19 7.15 -14.99 4.58
CA ASN A 19 8.19 -14.86 3.56
C ASN A 19 7.72 -14.25 2.23
N HIS A 20 6.62 -13.50 2.23
CA HIS A 20 6.26 -12.71 1.06
C HIS A 20 7.11 -11.44 0.96
N ARG A 21 7.47 -11.07 -0.27
CA ARG A 21 7.96 -9.72 -0.54
C ARG A 21 6.77 -8.76 -0.51
N VAL A 22 6.92 -7.67 0.22
CA VAL A 22 5.89 -6.65 0.43
C VAL A 22 6.54 -5.29 0.30
N ASP A 23 5.93 -4.42 -0.50
CA ASP A 23 6.29 -3.01 -0.61
C ASP A 23 5.26 -2.20 0.17
N LEU A 24 5.73 -1.39 1.13
CA LEU A 24 4.90 -0.47 1.91
C LEU A 24 4.97 0.92 1.28
N VAL A 25 3.81 1.48 0.96
CA VAL A 25 3.64 2.78 0.31
C VAL A 25 3.01 3.75 1.29
N THR A 26 3.49 5.00 1.29
CA THR A 26 2.98 6.08 2.14
C THR A 26 2.80 7.33 1.30
N VAL A 27 1.66 7.98 1.43
CA VAL A 27 1.44 9.31 0.84
C VAL A 27 2.30 10.32 1.60
N ILE A 28 3.32 10.88 0.96
CA ILE A 28 4.20 11.89 1.58
C ILE A 28 3.64 13.30 1.48
N GLU A 29 2.95 13.61 0.37
CA GLU A 29 2.37 14.92 0.09
C GLU A 29 1.27 14.81 -0.96
N THR A 30 0.41 15.82 -1.05
CA THR A 30 -0.71 15.88 -2.01
C THR A 30 -0.92 17.31 -2.48
N TRP A 31 -1.36 17.51 -3.73
CA TRP A 31 -1.72 18.82 -4.27
C TRP A 31 -3.19 18.86 -4.69
N GLY A 32 -3.87 19.97 -4.40
CA GLY A 32 -5.29 20.13 -4.72
C GLY A 32 -6.18 19.17 -3.91
N SER A 33 -7.30 18.76 -4.51
CA SER A 33 -8.22 17.80 -3.89
C SER A 33 -7.68 16.37 -4.03
N SER A 34 -7.13 15.82 -2.95
CA SER A 34 -6.72 14.41 -2.88
C SER A 34 -7.70 13.57 -2.05
N PRO A 35 -8.12 12.38 -2.52
CA PRO A 35 -9.02 11.51 -1.76
C PRO A 35 -8.41 10.97 -0.46
N ARG A 36 -7.08 10.89 -0.36
CA ARG A 36 -6.35 10.43 0.82
C ARG A 36 -5.35 11.51 1.27
N PRO A 37 -5.26 11.78 2.59
CA PRO A 37 -4.31 12.75 3.11
C PRO A 37 -2.89 12.19 3.15
N PRO A 38 -1.87 13.05 3.31
CA PRO A 38 -0.53 12.63 3.72
C PRO A 38 -0.59 11.70 4.93
N GLY A 39 0.23 10.65 4.91
CA GLY A 39 0.27 9.59 5.91
C GLY A 39 -0.58 8.36 5.57
N ALA A 40 -1.48 8.41 4.59
CA ALA A 40 -2.25 7.24 4.18
C ALA A 40 -1.33 6.10 3.70
N LEU A 41 -1.63 4.88 4.14
CA LEU A 41 -0.83 3.69 3.89
C LEU A 41 -1.48 2.72 2.89
N LEU A 42 -0.62 2.05 2.12
CA LEU A 42 -0.96 0.91 1.28
C LEU A 42 0.19 -0.10 1.35
N ALA A 43 -0.10 -1.37 1.52
CA ALA A 43 0.88 -2.44 1.37
C ALA A 43 0.53 -3.29 0.16
N ILE A 44 1.54 -3.60 -0.64
CA ILE A 44 1.41 -4.38 -1.88
C ILE A 44 2.32 -5.59 -1.76
N ARG A 45 1.72 -6.78 -1.86
CA ARG A 45 2.43 -8.04 -1.91
C ARG A 45 2.87 -8.36 -3.33
N ASN A 46 3.96 -9.12 -3.48
CA ASN A 46 4.53 -9.47 -4.78
C ASN A 46 3.60 -10.23 -5.74
N ASP A 47 2.51 -10.84 -5.26
CA ASP A 47 1.48 -11.46 -6.10
C ASP A 47 0.35 -10.50 -6.51
N GLY A 48 0.40 -9.24 -6.06
CA GLY A 48 -0.58 -8.20 -6.34
C GLY A 48 -1.70 -8.09 -5.31
N ARG A 49 -1.65 -8.80 -4.18
CA ARG A 49 -2.58 -8.54 -3.06
C ARG A 49 -2.27 -7.19 -2.42
N ILE A 50 -3.32 -6.47 -2.03
CA ILE A 50 -3.20 -5.16 -1.40
C ILE A 50 -4.02 -5.04 -0.11
N VAL A 51 -3.59 -4.12 0.76
CA VAL A 51 -4.34 -3.65 1.93
C VAL A 51 -4.05 -2.17 2.14
N GLY A 52 -5.08 -1.38 2.48
CA GLY A 52 -4.97 0.08 2.54
C GLY A 52 -5.27 0.74 1.20
N SER A 53 -5.00 2.04 1.11
CA SER A 53 -5.32 2.84 -0.08
C SER A 53 -4.63 4.20 -0.03
N VAL A 54 -4.12 4.65 -1.19
CA VAL A 54 -3.48 5.96 -1.38
C VAL A 54 -4.29 6.90 -2.27
N SER A 55 -5.23 6.38 -3.04
CA SER A 55 -6.15 7.19 -3.87
C SER A 55 -7.60 6.75 -3.77
N GLY A 56 -7.84 5.47 -3.52
CA GLY A 56 -9.18 4.87 -3.51
C GLY A 56 -9.70 4.57 -4.92
N GLY A 57 -8.81 4.36 -5.90
CA GLY A 57 -9.15 4.22 -7.32
C GLY A 57 -8.02 3.65 -8.17
N CYS A 58 -7.85 4.16 -9.39
CA CYS A 58 -6.96 3.59 -10.41
C CYS A 58 -5.46 3.65 -10.09
N VAL A 59 -5.02 4.49 -9.15
CA VAL A 59 -3.59 4.61 -8.81
C VAL A 59 -3.07 3.32 -8.18
N GLU A 60 -3.92 2.59 -7.45
CA GLU A 60 -3.57 1.31 -6.84
C GLU A 60 -3.18 0.26 -7.89
N ASP A 61 -3.86 0.21 -9.04
CA ASP A 61 -3.55 -0.73 -10.13
C ASP A 61 -2.18 -0.44 -10.76
N ASP A 62 -1.89 0.85 -11.03
CA ASP A 62 -0.59 1.28 -11.54
C ASP A 62 0.56 0.93 -10.58
N LEU A 63 0.32 1.03 -9.27
CA LEU A 63 1.29 0.67 -8.24
C LEU A 63 1.53 -0.85 -8.19
N ILE A 64 0.48 -1.67 -8.33
CA ILE A 64 0.61 -3.13 -8.40
C ILE A 64 1.53 -3.52 -9.57
N GLU A 65 1.30 -2.94 -10.75
CA GLU A 65 2.12 -3.22 -11.93
C GLU A 65 3.56 -2.75 -11.75
N ARG A 66 3.80 -1.59 -11.11
CA ARG A 66 5.16 -1.15 -10.77
C ARG A 66 5.85 -2.11 -9.82
N VAL A 67 5.17 -2.59 -8.77
CA VAL A 67 5.73 -3.54 -7.80
C VAL A 67 6.08 -4.88 -8.44
N ARG A 68 5.19 -5.39 -9.31
CA ARG A 68 5.43 -6.63 -10.08
C ARG A 68 6.66 -6.53 -10.99
N ASN A 69 6.87 -5.37 -11.58
CA ASN A 69 7.98 -5.13 -12.51
C ASN A 69 9.24 -4.57 -11.83
N ALA A 70 9.16 -4.19 -10.55
CA ALA A 70 10.30 -3.69 -9.79
C ALA A 70 11.31 -4.82 -9.58
N THR A 71 12.40 -4.75 -10.32
CA THR A 71 13.57 -5.61 -10.13
C THR A 71 14.41 -5.02 -9.01
N LEU A 72 14.46 -5.69 -7.85
CA LEU A 72 15.38 -5.36 -6.76
C LEU A 72 16.69 -6.15 -6.89
#